data_AF-A0AAE5XNB8-F1
#
_entry.id   AF-A0AAE5XNB8-F1
#
_cell.length_a   1.000
_cell.length_b   1.000
_cell.length_c   1.000
_cell.angle_alpha   90.00
_cell.angle_beta   90.00
_cell.angle_gamma   90.00
#
_symmetry.space_group_name_H-M   'P 1'
#
loop_
_entity.id
_entity.type
_entity.pdbx_description
1 polymer ?
#
loop_
_entity_poly.entity_id
_entity_poly.type
_entity_poly.pdbx_seq_one_letter_code
_entity_poly.pdbx_strand_id
1 'polypeptide(L)'
;MTKESIKEGALLKAVNDALESEWNHDKTYCRIESIRKSPVGNCNWEVDTLSTGGRTLQYADQCSQLQSKVLKEFSEKYNVDWE
;
A
#
# COMPACT_ATOMS: atom_id res chain seq x y z
N MET A 1 2.49 1.53 -22.99
CA MET A 1 2.58 0.21 -22.33
C MET A 1 1.22 -0.11 -21.74
N THR A 2 0.72 -1.33 -21.92
CA THR A 2 -0.52 -1.82 -21.28
C THR A 2 -0.17 -2.23 -19.86
N LYS A 3 -0.84 -1.64 -18.85
CA LYS A 3 -0.63 -1.98 -17.43
C LYS A 3 -1.16 -3.39 -17.12
N GLU A 4 -0.49 -4.11 -16.23
CA GLU A 4 -0.82 -5.49 -15.89
C GLU A 4 -2.06 -5.59 -14.98
N SER A 5 -2.88 -6.64 -15.14
CA SER A 5 -3.96 -6.95 -14.20
C SER A 5 -3.45 -7.85 -13.07
N ILE A 6 -3.93 -7.61 -11.84
CA ILE A 6 -3.50 -8.34 -10.64
C ILE A 6 -4.71 -8.69 -9.76
N LYS A 7 -4.67 -9.85 -9.09
CA LYS A 7 -5.70 -10.30 -8.15
C LYS A 7 -5.51 -9.63 -6.79
N GLU A 8 -6.60 -9.42 -6.04
CA GLU A 8 -6.58 -8.66 -4.76
C GLU A 8 -5.54 -9.21 -3.76
N GLY A 9 -5.58 -10.52 -3.47
CA GLY A 9 -4.63 -11.13 -2.53
C GLY A 9 -3.17 -11.09 -3.00
N ALA A 10 -2.93 -11.13 -4.32
CA ALA A 10 -1.59 -11.00 -4.87
C ALA A 10 -1.08 -9.54 -4.78
N LEU A 11 -1.96 -8.57 -5.01
CA LEU A 11 -1.66 -7.14 -4.86
C LEU A 11 -1.36 -6.79 -3.40
N LEU A 12 -2.20 -7.24 -2.45
CA LEU A 12 -1.99 -7.03 -1.01
C LEU A 12 -0.65 -7.60 -0.54
N LYS A 13 -0.31 -8.82 -0.98
CA LYS A 13 0.96 -9.43 -0.63
C LYS A 13 2.13 -8.63 -1.23
N ALA A 14 2.07 -8.31 -2.51
CA ALA A 14 3.16 -7.62 -3.20
C ALA A 14 3.43 -6.22 -2.63
N VAL A 15 2.38 -5.46 -2.28
CA VAL A 15 2.52 -4.14 -1.64
C VAL A 15 3.14 -4.28 -0.24
N ASN A 16 2.68 -5.23 0.58
CA ASN A 16 3.26 -5.43 1.91
C ASN A 16 4.71 -5.97 1.85
N ASP A 17 5.04 -6.83 0.89
CA ASP A 17 6.42 -7.28 0.68
C ASP A 17 7.33 -6.08 0.34
N ALA A 18 6.87 -5.15 -0.51
CA ALA A 18 7.61 -3.93 -0.85
C ALA A 18 7.77 -2.99 0.35
N LEU A 19 6.71 -2.78 1.14
CA LEU A 19 6.79 -2.04 2.41
C LEU A 19 7.82 -2.66 3.36
N GLU A 20 7.76 -3.98 3.58
CA GLU A 20 8.69 -4.69 4.47
C GLU A 20 10.15 -4.60 3.99
N SER A 21 10.38 -4.53 2.68
CA SER A 21 11.73 -4.42 2.12
C SER A 21 12.39 -3.05 2.36
N GLU A 22 11.59 -1.99 2.51
CA GLU A 22 12.07 -0.62 2.72
C GLU A 22 11.90 -0.14 4.17
N TRP A 23 11.03 -0.80 4.95
CA TRP A 23 10.72 -0.42 6.32
C TRP A 23 11.78 -0.93 7.31
N ASN A 24 12.49 0.00 7.94
CA ASN A 24 13.59 -0.32 8.87
C ASN A 24 13.13 -0.55 10.33
N HIS A 25 11.82 -0.59 10.58
CA HIS A 25 11.25 -0.77 11.92
C HIS A 25 10.35 -1.99 11.99
N ASP A 26 9.70 -2.19 13.14
CA ASP A 26 8.74 -3.29 13.30
C ASP A 26 7.56 -3.13 12.33
N LYS A 27 7.41 -4.11 11.45
CA LYS A 27 6.39 -4.17 10.38
C LYS A 27 4.96 -4.24 10.90
N THR A 28 4.76 -4.60 12.17
CA THR A 28 3.42 -4.59 12.76
C THR A 28 2.83 -3.18 12.86
N TYR A 29 3.65 -2.13 12.74
CA TYR A 29 3.22 -0.74 12.84
C TYR A 29 3.15 0.01 11.51
N CYS A 30 3.56 -0.61 10.39
CA CYS A 30 3.49 -0.04 9.05
C CYS A 30 3.11 -1.10 8.01
N ARG A 31 1.82 -1.19 7.66
CA ARG A 31 1.32 -2.20 6.72
C ARG A 31 0.01 -1.79 6.04
N ILE A 32 -0.33 -2.50 4.97
CA ILE A 32 -1.66 -2.49 4.37
C ILE A 32 -2.48 -3.64 4.97
N GLU A 33 -3.64 -3.33 5.55
CA GLU A 33 -4.52 -4.33 6.17
C GLU A 33 -5.48 -4.95 5.15
N SER A 34 -5.96 -4.16 4.19
CA SER A 34 -6.86 -4.65 3.16
C SER A 34 -6.67 -3.90 1.84
N ILE A 35 -6.91 -4.60 0.73
CA ILE A 35 -7.03 -4.03 -0.62
C ILE A 35 -8.25 -4.67 -1.27
N ARG A 36 -9.15 -3.86 -1.81
CA ARG A 36 -10.39 -4.30 -2.46
C ARG A 36 -10.71 -3.45 -3.67
N LYS A 37 -11.45 -3.98 -4.63
CA LYS A 37 -11.96 -3.17 -5.74
C LYS A 37 -12.90 -2.08 -5.24
N SER A 38 -12.72 -0.86 -5.74
CA SER A 38 -13.62 0.25 -5.42
C SER A 38 -14.98 0.06 -6.10
N PRO A 39 -16.10 0.26 -5.38
CA PRO A 39 -17.42 0.33 -5.99
C PRO A 39 -17.71 1.72 -6.60
N VAL A 40 -16.85 2.71 -6.37
CA VAL A 40 -17.03 4.12 -6.76
C VAL A 40 -16.22 4.40 -8.03
N GLY A 41 -16.74 5.24 -8.93
CA GLY A 41 -16.13 5.45 -10.26
C GLY A 41 -14.87 6.32 -10.31
N ASN A 42 -14.32 6.72 -9.17
CA ASN A 42 -13.21 7.68 -9.09
C ASN A 42 -11.86 6.95 -9.05
N CYS A 43 -11.79 5.86 -8.29
CA CYS A 43 -10.68 4.90 -8.24
C CYS A 43 -11.17 3.51 -8.68
N ASN A 44 -10.26 2.56 -8.88
CA ASN A 44 -10.64 1.16 -9.08
C ASN A 44 -10.21 0.24 -7.93
N TRP A 45 -9.43 0.74 -6.97
CA TRP A 45 -9.07 0.04 -5.73
C TRP A 45 -9.12 0.96 -4.51
N GLU A 46 -9.52 0.40 -3.38
CA GLU A 46 -9.45 1.02 -2.06
C GLU A 46 -8.45 0.26 -1.19
N VAL A 47 -7.82 0.98 -0.26
CA VAL A 47 -6.74 0.47 0.59
C VAL A 47 -6.98 0.90 2.03
N ASP A 48 -6.94 -0.05 2.97
CA ASP A 48 -6.93 0.25 4.40
C ASP A 48 -5.50 0.10 4.94
N THR A 49 -4.99 1.13 5.61
CA THR A 49 -3.60 1.15 6.12
C THR A 49 -3.55 1.19 7.64
N LEU A 50 -2.54 0.53 8.20
CA LEU A 50 -2.11 0.76 9.57
C LEU A 50 -0.79 1.53 9.54
N SER A 51 -0.81 2.76 10.03
CA SER A 51 0.30 3.72 9.88
C SER A 51 0.72 4.33 11.22
N THR A 52 0.79 3.50 12.25
CA THR A 52 1.24 3.96 13.58
C THR A 52 2.75 4.21 13.61
N GLY A 53 3.54 3.64 12.71
CA GLY A 53 4.99 3.86 12.61
C GLY A 53 5.81 3.41 13.82
N GLY A 54 5.19 2.99 14.93
CA GLY A 54 5.85 2.50 16.12
C GLY A 54 4.89 2.52 17.31
N ARG A 55 5.35 2.07 18.48
CA ARG A 55 4.52 2.00 19.70
C ARG A 55 3.99 3.35 20.18
N THR A 56 4.72 4.44 19.90
CA THR A 56 4.38 5.79 20.36
C THR A 56 4.23 6.79 19.21
N LEU A 57 3.90 6.33 18.00
CA LEU A 57 3.78 7.18 16.80
C LEU A 57 5.07 7.86 16.31
N GLN A 58 6.21 7.51 16.91
CA GLN A 58 7.52 8.12 16.67
C GLN A 58 8.00 8.12 15.20
N TYR A 59 7.48 7.23 14.35
CA TYR A 59 7.81 7.17 12.92
C TYR A 59 6.56 7.19 12.02
N ALA A 60 5.43 7.71 12.51
CA ALA A 60 4.17 7.74 11.77
C ALA A 60 4.33 8.42 10.39
N ASP A 61 4.99 9.58 10.34
CA ASP A 61 5.23 10.31 9.09
C ASP A 61 6.09 9.50 8.10
N GLN A 62 7.13 8.81 8.59
CA GLN A 62 7.98 7.96 7.75
C GLN A 62 7.17 6.79 7.17
N CYS A 63 6.29 6.19 7.97
CA CYS A 63 5.43 5.12 7.51
C CYS A 63 4.43 5.62 6.44
N SER A 64 3.76 6.74 6.69
CA SER A 64 2.83 7.33 5.72
C SER A 64 3.52 7.67 4.40
N GLN A 65 4.71 8.28 4.44
CA GLN A 65 5.49 8.58 3.24
C GLN A 65 5.88 7.32 2.47
N LEU A 66 6.33 6.29 3.18
CA LEU A 66 6.70 5.01 2.56
C LEU A 66 5.48 4.34 1.91
N GLN A 67 4.32 4.33 2.58
CA GLN A 67 3.08 3.80 2.01
C GLN A 67 2.66 4.52 0.74
N SER A 68 2.67 5.85 0.74
CA SER A 68 2.36 6.62 -0.47
C SER A 68 3.33 6.33 -1.60
N LYS A 69 4.62 6.20 -1.30
CA LYS A 69 5.65 5.85 -2.30
C LYS A 69 5.38 4.47 -2.91
N VAL A 70 5.23 3.44 -2.09
CA VAL A 70 5.00 2.06 -2.57
C VAL A 70 3.68 1.96 -3.35
N LEU A 71 2.60 2.56 -2.87
CA LEU A 71 1.32 2.55 -3.60
C LEU A 71 1.48 3.20 -4.99
N LYS A 72 2.19 4.32 -5.09
CA LYS A 72 2.46 4.97 -6.38
C LYS A 72 3.26 4.06 -7.35
N GLU A 73 4.26 3.35 -6.87
CA GLU A 73 5.01 2.41 -7.72
C GLU A 73 4.10 1.31 -8.30
N PHE A 74 3.13 0.84 -7.52
CA PHE A 74 2.16 -0.15 -7.96
C PHE A 74 1.12 0.40 -8.94
N SER A 75 0.73 1.68 -8.85
CA SER A 75 -0.15 2.29 -9.84
C SER A 75 0.55 2.54 -11.18
N GLU A 76 1.87 2.71 -11.18
CA GLU A 76 2.67 2.81 -12.41
C GLU A 76 2.78 1.46 -13.14
N LYS A 77 2.89 0.36 -12.39
CA LYS A 77 3.09 -1.00 -12.93
C LYS A 77 1.79 -1.74 -13.27
N TYR A 78 0.81 -1.69 -12.37
CA TYR A 78 -0.45 -2.42 -12.49
C TYR A 78 -1.59 -1.49 -12.87
N ASN A 79 -2.68 -2.05 -13.41
CA ASN A 79 -3.91 -1.32 -13.70
C ASN A 79 -4.66 -1.03 -12.40
N VAL A 80 -4.05 -0.17 -11.60
CA VAL A 80 -4.45 0.16 -10.24
C VAL A 80 -4.47 1.68 -10.13
N ASP A 81 -5.57 2.18 -9.60
CA ASP A 81 -5.85 3.57 -9.32
C ASP A 81 -6.41 3.65 -7.90
N TRP A 82 -5.73 4.41 -7.05
CA TRP A 82 -5.99 4.50 -5.62
C TRP A 82 -6.77 5.77 -5.24
N GLU A 83 -6.94 6.74 -6.17
CA GLU A 83 -7.47 8.10 -5.91
C GLU A 83 -8.99 8.24 -6.14
#